data_AF-A0A8C5L6I7-F1
#
_entry.id   AF-A0A8C5L6I7-F1
#
_cell.length_a   1.000
_cell.length_b   1.000
_cell.length_c   1.000
_cell.angle_alpha   90.00
_cell.angle_beta   90.00
_cell.angle_gamma   90.00
#
_symmetry.space_group_name_H-M   'P 1'
#
loop_
_entity.id
_entity.type
_entity.pdbx_description
1 polymer ?
#
loop_
_entity_poly.entity_id
_entity_poly.type
_entity_poly.pdbx_seq_one_letter_code
_entity_poly.pdbx_strand_id
1 'polypeptide(L)'
;MPTVEELYCNYSILADATQQVGQHKDAYQVILDGVKGGTKEKQLAAQFIPKFFKHFPVLADSVISAQLDLLADILTQLLQTDDSAKFNLPNNALLSIFKMDAKGTLGGLFSQILQGEDIVRERAIKFLSTKLKTLPDEVLREEVEELILTESKKDLEDVTGEEFVLFKILSGGKQQLLELVVDQADLDQTFNPPDPDCADRLLQCTRQAVPLLSKNVHSGFVTSFCEQVLPNLSALTAPVEGLDVQLEVLKLLAEMSSFCGDMEQLETNLRKLLDKLLECMPLPPEEAEDGEHAGNEEPELQFSYVECLLHSFHQLGQKLPDFLTAKLNSEKLKDFKIRLQYFARGLQVYIRQLRLALQGKTGEALKTEENKIKAVALKTTNNIHVLIKDLFHIPPSYQSTKVEIGQKRANTASCSPPKKPPAGPKRDARKTYNLLVGSTAATWATLTMRERSLQGK
;
A
#
# COMPACT_ATOMS: atom_id res chain seq x y z
N MET A 1 -32.29 -4.85 6.99
CA MET A 1 -32.66 -4.22 5.70
C MET A 1 -33.81 -5.01 5.11
N PRO A 2 -34.81 -4.38 4.48
CA PRO A 2 -35.96 -5.10 3.94
C PRO A 2 -35.55 -6.10 2.86
N THR A 3 -36.16 -7.28 2.85
CA THR A 3 -35.95 -8.29 1.79
C THR A 3 -36.87 -8.05 0.58
N VAL A 4 -36.56 -8.64 -0.57
CA VAL A 4 -37.44 -8.63 -1.76
C VAL A 4 -38.87 -9.09 -1.41
N GLU A 5 -39.01 -10.14 -0.59
CA GLU A 5 -40.32 -10.68 -0.19
C GLU A 5 -41.10 -9.68 0.67
N GLU A 6 -40.43 -9.02 1.61
CA GLU A 6 -41.03 -7.96 2.42
C GLU A 6 -41.47 -6.77 1.57
N LEU A 7 -40.69 -6.37 0.57
CA LEU A 7 -41.06 -5.28 -0.34
C LEU A 7 -42.32 -5.61 -1.15
N TYR A 8 -42.45 -6.84 -1.66
CA TYR A 8 -43.67 -7.29 -2.35
C TYR A 8 -44.87 -7.39 -1.40
N CYS A 9 -44.67 -7.87 -0.18
CA CYS A 9 -45.73 -7.93 0.83
C CYS A 9 -46.29 -6.53 1.13
N ASN A 10 -45.41 -5.57 1.41
CA ASN A 10 -45.81 -4.19 1.68
C ASN A 10 -46.39 -3.50 0.44
N TYR A 11 -45.93 -3.84 -0.77
CA TYR A 11 -46.57 -3.38 -1.99
C TYR A 11 -48.02 -3.85 -2.09
N SER A 12 -48.29 -5.12 -1.79
CA SER A 12 -49.65 -5.68 -1.80
C SER A 12 -50.54 -4.99 -0.77
N ILE A 13 -50.04 -4.76 0.46
CA ILE A 13 -50.77 -4.01 1.50
C ILE A 13 -51.21 -2.64 0.97
N LEU A 14 -50.30 -1.88 0.34
CA LEU A 14 -50.62 -0.58 -0.22
C LEU A 14 -51.53 -0.66 -1.46
N ALA A 15 -51.37 -1.67 -2.30
CA ALA A 15 -52.21 -1.86 -3.49
C ALA A 15 -53.65 -2.23 -3.12
N ASP A 16 -53.82 -3.11 -2.13
CA ASP A 16 -55.12 -3.62 -1.68
C ASP A 16 -55.88 -2.60 -0.82
N ALA A 17 -55.16 -1.69 -0.14
CA ALA A 17 -55.75 -0.63 0.68
C ALA A 17 -56.58 0.40 -0.11
N THR A 18 -56.47 0.46 -1.44
CA THR A 18 -57.26 1.30 -2.37
C THR A 18 -57.46 2.78 -1.94
N GLN A 19 -58.51 3.11 -1.18
CA GLN A 19 -58.78 4.47 -0.68
C GLN A 19 -58.13 4.77 0.68
N GLN A 20 -57.73 3.73 1.43
CA GLN A 20 -57.15 3.85 2.78
C GLN A 20 -55.61 3.78 2.78
N VAL A 21 -54.97 3.90 1.61
CA VAL A 21 -53.50 3.84 1.46
C VAL A 21 -52.77 4.75 2.45
N GLY A 22 -53.28 5.97 2.66
CA GLY A 22 -52.68 6.93 3.59
C GLY A 22 -52.62 6.49 5.06
N GLN A 23 -53.34 5.44 5.45
CA GLN A 23 -53.29 4.86 6.81
C GLN A 23 -52.11 3.89 7.00
N HIS A 24 -51.55 3.37 5.90
CA HIS A 24 -50.45 2.38 5.91
C HIS A 24 -49.08 3.05 5.72
N LYS A 25 -48.80 4.06 6.55
CA LYS A 25 -47.53 4.80 6.52
C LYS A 25 -46.33 3.89 6.80
N ASP A 26 -46.51 2.94 7.71
CA ASP A 26 -45.54 1.90 8.08
C ASP A 26 -45.14 1.04 6.88
N ALA A 27 -46.10 0.55 6.09
CA ALA A 27 -45.83 -0.25 4.90
C ALA A 27 -45.06 0.56 3.83
N TYR A 28 -45.41 1.84 3.66
CA TYR A 28 -44.68 2.73 2.74
C TYR A 28 -43.27 3.06 3.24
N GLN A 29 -43.07 3.18 4.56
CA GLN A 29 -41.74 3.35 5.16
C GLN A 29 -40.83 2.16 4.89
N VAL A 30 -41.35 0.92 4.94
CA VAL A 30 -40.59 -0.30 4.61
C VAL A 30 -40.18 -0.30 3.13
N ILE A 31 -41.06 0.16 2.23
CA ILE A 31 -40.72 0.34 0.81
C ILE A 31 -39.62 1.38 0.61
N LEU A 32 -39.66 2.49 1.36
CA LEU A 32 -38.62 3.52 1.33
C LEU A 32 -37.28 2.98 1.83
N ASP A 33 -37.25 2.20 2.91
CA ASP A 33 -36.02 1.58 3.40
C ASP A 33 -35.42 0.54 2.44
N GLY A 34 -36.18 0.13 1.41
CA GLY A 34 -35.69 -0.71 0.31
C GLY A 34 -34.55 -0.09 -0.49
N VAL A 35 -34.40 1.25 -0.53
CA VAL A 35 -33.28 1.92 -1.21
C VAL A 35 -31.92 1.62 -0.57
N LYS A 36 -31.92 1.18 0.69
CA LYS A 36 -30.70 0.78 1.40
C LYS A 36 -30.33 -0.67 1.10
N GLY A 37 -31.24 -1.48 0.54
CA GLY A 37 -31.03 -2.90 0.26
C GLY A 37 -30.05 -3.19 -0.88
N GLY A 38 -29.98 -4.45 -1.30
CA GLY A 38 -29.18 -4.88 -2.45
C GLY A 38 -29.77 -4.44 -3.79
N THR A 39 -29.14 -4.87 -4.90
CA THR A 39 -29.52 -4.47 -6.25
C THR A 39 -30.99 -4.74 -6.58
N LYS A 40 -31.53 -5.89 -6.13
CA LYS A 40 -32.93 -6.28 -6.42
C LYS A 40 -33.91 -5.45 -5.61
N GLU A 41 -33.60 -5.20 -4.34
CA GLU A 41 -34.38 -4.39 -3.42
C GLU A 41 -34.46 -2.93 -3.91
N LYS A 42 -33.31 -2.35 -4.30
CA LYS A 42 -33.22 -1.01 -4.88
C LYS A 42 -34.05 -0.87 -6.18
N GLN A 43 -34.00 -1.87 -7.06
CA GLN A 43 -34.82 -1.88 -8.28
C GLN A 43 -36.32 -1.88 -7.99
N LEU A 44 -36.77 -2.62 -6.97
CA LEU A 44 -38.17 -2.64 -6.56
C LEU A 44 -38.57 -1.33 -5.89
N ALA A 45 -37.72 -0.78 -5.02
CA ALA A 45 -37.93 0.53 -4.41
C ALA A 45 -38.12 1.63 -5.48
N ALA A 46 -37.29 1.63 -6.54
CA ALA A 46 -37.42 2.55 -7.69
C ALA A 46 -38.81 2.55 -8.33
N GLN A 47 -39.43 1.37 -8.38
CA GLN A 47 -40.72 1.17 -9.02
C GLN A 47 -41.88 1.44 -8.07
N PHE A 48 -41.72 1.13 -6.78
CA PHE A 48 -42.80 1.18 -5.79
C PHE A 48 -42.94 2.58 -5.18
N ILE A 49 -41.83 3.26 -4.90
CA ILE A 49 -41.82 4.60 -4.27
C ILE A 49 -42.69 5.60 -5.06
N PRO A 50 -42.52 5.76 -6.40
CA PRO A 50 -43.30 6.76 -7.16
C PRO A 50 -44.80 6.43 -7.23
N LYS A 51 -45.18 5.14 -7.18
CA LYS A 51 -46.57 4.70 -7.32
C LYS A 51 -47.46 5.22 -6.19
N PHE A 52 -46.92 5.28 -4.97
CA PHE A 52 -47.70 5.64 -3.79
C PHE A 52 -47.38 7.03 -3.21
N PHE A 53 -46.37 7.72 -3.74
CA PHE A 53 -45.92 9.05 -3.27
C PHE A 53 -47.05 10.05 -2.99
N LYS A 54 -48.01 10.17 -3.91
CA LYS A 54 -49.15 11.10 -3.79
C LYS A 54 -50.02 10.89 -2.55
N HIS A 55 -49.97 9.70 -1.93
CA HIS A 55 -50.77 9.35 -0.75
C HIS A 55 -50.05 9.69 0.56
N PHE A 56 -48.76 10.02 0.52
CA PHE A 56 -47.94 10.25 1.71
C PHE A 56 -47.17 11.59 1.65
N PRO A 57 -47.87 12.75 1.60
CA PRO A 57 -47.22 14.06 1.52
C PRO A 57 -46.32 14.35 2.74
N VAL A 58 -46.63 13.76 3.89
CA VAL A 58 -45.83 13.89 5.12
C VAL A 58 -44.44 13.24 4.99
N LEU A 59 -44.27 12.33 4.03
CA LEU A 59 -42.99 11.68 3.73
C LEU A 59 -42.31 12.26 2.49
N ALA A 60 -42.81 13.35 1.92
CA ALA A 60 -42.37 13.84 0.62
C ALA A 60 -40.86 14.10 0.57
N ASP A 61 -40.30 14.77 1.59
CA ASP A 61 -38.85 15.05 1.65
C ASP A 61 -38.02 13.77 1.74
N SER A 62 -38.47 12.80 2.55
CA SER A 62 -37.80 11.49 2.67
C SER A 62 -37.86 10.69 1.38
N VAL A 63 -38.97 10.79 0.64
CA VAL A 63 -39.14 10.12 -0.67
C VAL A 63 -38.22 10.75 -1.71
N ILE A 64 -38.16 12.08 -1.75
CA ILE A 64 -37.31 12.81 -2.70
C ILE A 64 -35.84 12.44 -2.46
N SER A 65 -35.38 12.47 -1.21
CA SER A 65 -34.02 12.04 -0.85
C SER A 65 -33.74 10.58 -1.26
N ALA A 66 -34.63 9.64 -0.91
CA ALA A 66 -34.48 8.24 -1.28
C ALA A 66 -34.42 8.01 -2.81
N GLN A 67 -35.17 8.81 -3.58
CA GLN A 67 -35.13 8.74 -5.04
C GLN A 67 -33.85 9.35 -5.62
N LEU A 68 -33.30 10.40 -5.00
CA LEU A 68 -32.02 10.98 -5.40
C LEU A 68 -30.86 10.00 -5.17
N ASP A 69 -30.86 9.28 -4.04
CA ASP A 69 -29.88 8.20 -3.75
C ASP A 69 -29.89 7.15 -4.86
N LEU A 70 -31.09 6.72 -5.26
CA LEU A 70 -31.27 5.69 -6.27
C LEU A 70 -30.89 6.18 -7.67
N LEU A 71 -31.17 7.44 -7.98
CA LEU A 71 -30.71 8.08 -9.22
C LEU A 71 -29.18 8.15 -9.25
N ALA A 72 -28.53 8.49 -8.14
CA ALA A 72 -27.08 8.50 -8.05
C ALA A 72 -26.48 7.12 -8.30
N ASP A 73 -27.07 6.07 -7.73
CA ASP A 73 -26.65 4.68 -7.92
C ASP A 73 -26.72 4.27 -9.42
N ILE A 74 -27.86 4.53 -10.07
CA ILE A 74 -28.07 4.22 -11.49
C ILE A 74 -27.14 5.05 -12.39
N LEU A 75 -27.01 6.35 -12.14
CA LEU A 75 -26.12 7.21 -12.93
C LEU A 75 -24.66 6.80 -12.79
N THR A 76 -24.27 6.32 -11.61
CA THR A 76 -22.92 5.78 -11.38
C THR A 76 -22.70 4.51 -12.22
N GLN A 77 -23.67 3.59 -12.26
CA GLN A 77 -23.59 2.42 -13.15
C GLN A 77 -23.47 2.81 -14.63
N LEU A 78 -24.10 3.92 -15.04
CA LEU A 78 -24.02 4.41 -16.43
C LEU A 78 -22.65 5.04 -16.78
N LEU A 79 -21.78 5.31 -15.81
CA LEU A 79 -20.41 5.81 -16.07
C LEU A 79 -19.54 4.79 -16.83
N GLN A 80 -19.92 3.51 -16.84
CA GLN A 80 -19.21 2.46 -17.58
C GLN A 80 -19.43 2.51 -19.09
N THR A 81 -20.27 3.42 -19.60
CA THR A 81 -20.56 3.50 -21.04
C THR A 81 -19.29 3.81 -21.86
N ASP A 82 -19.03 2.99 -22.88
CA ASP A 82 -17.92 3.20 -23.83
C ASP A 82 -18.28 4.20 -24.94
N ASP A 83 -19.54 4.63 -25.02
CA ASP A 83 -19.99 5.61 -25.98
C ASP A 83 -19.49 7.00 -25.56
N SER A 84 -18.39 7.44 -26.18
CA SER A 84 -17.77 8.76 -25.92
C SER A 84 -18.72 9.95 -26.08
N ALA A 85 -19.78 9.83 -26.91
CA ALA A 85 -20.79 10.87 -27.06
C ALA A 85 -21.77 10.90 -25.88
N LYS A 86 -22.01 9.75 -25.24
CA LYS A 86 -22.88 9.61 -24.06
C LYS A 86 -22.13 9.69 -22.74
N PHE A 87 -20.81 9.54 -22.73
CA PHE A 87 -19.98 9.58 -21.52
C PHE A 87 -20.20 10.86 -20.68
N ASN A 88 -20.42 12.00 -21.33
CA ASN A 88 -20.64 13.28 -20.65
C ASN A 88 -22.01 13.37 -19.96
N LEU A 89 -23.01 12.61 -20.42
CA LEU A 89 -24.38 12.72 -19.91
C LEU A 89 -24.51 12.24 -18.46
N PRO A 90 -24.04 11.02 -18.08
CA PRO A 90 -24.03 10.58 -16.68
C PRO A 90 -23.19 11.50 -15.79
N ASN A 91 -22.05 12.01 -16.29
CA ASN A 91 -21.19 12.94 -15.55
C ASN A 91 -21.94 14.25 -15.20
N ASN A 92 -22.63 14.85 -16.19
CA ASN A 92 -23.36 16.10 -15.99
C ASN A 92 -24.62 15.89 -15.13
N ALA A 93 -25.29 14.75 -15.28
CA ALA A 93 -26.42 14.37 -14.44
C ALA A 93 -25.99 14.19 -12.98
N LEU A 94 -24.90 13.46 -12.72
CA LEU A 94 -24.30 13.31 -11.39
C LEU A 94 -23.94 14.66 -10.78
N LEU A 95 -23.27 15.54 -11.53
CA LEU A 95 -22.97 16.90 -11.06
C LEU A 95 -24.24 17.72 -10.73
N SER A 96 -25.32 17.51 -11.47
CA SER A 96 -26.58 18.22 -11.24
C SER A 96 -27.25 17.73 -9.95
N ILE A 97 -27.34 16.42 -9.75
CA ILE A 97 -27.91 15.87 -8.51
C ILE A 97 -27.00 16.11 -7.30
N PHE A 98 -25.68 16.17 -7.49
CA PHE A 98 -24.74 16.52 -6.42
C PHE A 98 -25.00 17.93 -5.86
N LYS A 99 -25.36 18.88 -6.73
CA LYS A 99 -25.73 20.25 -6.33
C LYS A 99 -27.08 20.30 -5.59
N MET A 100 -27.95 19.30 -5.80
CA MET A 100 -29.25 19.22 -5.14
C MET A 100 -29.14 18.50 -3.79
N ASP A 101 -28.42 17.38 -3.77
CA ASP A 101 -28.18 16.54 -2.61
C ASP A 101 -26.81 15.85 -2.72
N ALA A 102 -25.80 16.50 -2.14
CA ALA A 102 -24.42 15.99 -2.14
C ALA A 102 -24.29 14.67 -1.36
N LYS A 103 -24.97 14.56 -0.21
CA LYS A 103 -24.86 13.38 0.66
C LYS A 103 -25.47 12.14 0.00
N GLY A 104 -26.67 12.29 -0.56
CA GLY A 104 -27.31 11.20 -1.30
C GLY A 104 -26.53 10.78 -2.55
N THR A 105 -25.99 11.76 -3.28
CA THR A 105 -25.16 11.49 -4.46
C THR A 105 -23.87 10.73 -4.10
N LEU A 106 -23.20 11.13 -3.01
CA LEU A 106 -22.02 10.41 -2.49
C LEU A 106 -22.38 9.00 -2.03
N GLY A 107 -23.54 8.81 -1.38
CA GLY A 107 -24.04 7.49 -0.98
C GLY A 107 -24.17 6.54 -2.17
N GLY A 108 -24.73 7.00 -3.28
CA GLY A 108 -24.81 6.21 -4.53
C GLY A 108 -23.45 5.90 -5.13
N LEU A 109 -22.55 6.88 -5.20
CA LEU A 109 -21.19 6.70 -5.72
C LEU A 109 -20.41 5.68 -4.89
N PHE A 110 -20.36 5.85 -3.57
CA PHE A 110 -19.62 4.95 -2.67
C PHE A 110 -20.26 3.57 -2.55
N SER A 111 -21.59 3.45 -2.68
CA SER A 111 -22.25 2.14 -2.78
C SER A 111 -21.75 1.34 -3.98
N GLN A 112 -21.57 1.98 -5.14
CA GLN A 112 -21.01 1.31 -6.33
C GLN A 112 -19.49 1.10 -6.24
N ILE A 113 -18.77 1.97 -5.54
CA ILE A 113 -17.34 1.75 -5.28
C ILE A 113 -17.16 0.50 -4.42
N LEU A 114 -17.91 0.35 -3.33
CA LEU A 114 -17.79 -0.77 -2.39
C LEU A 114 -18.34 -2.10 -2.90
N GLN A 115 -19.45 -2.07 -3.66
CA GLN A 115 -20.23 -3.28 -3.98
C GLN A 115 -20.47 -3.47 -5.49
N GLY A 116 -20.09 -2.50 -6.31
CA GLY A 116 -20.32 -2.52 -7.75
C GLY A 116 -19.29 -3.35 -8.52
N GLU A 117 -19.45 -3.37 -9.84
CA GLU A 117 -18.49 -4.03 -10.74
C GLU A 117 -17.18 -3.23 -10.84
N ASP A 118 -16.06 -3.92 -11.06
CA ASP A 118 -14.71 -3.32 -11.15
C ASP A 118 -14.64 -2.10 -12.09
N ILE A 119 -15.31 -2.16 -13.24
CA ILE A 119 -15.34 -1.05 -14.21
C ILE A 119 -16.10 0.14 -13.63
N VAL A 120 -17.22 -0.10 -12.94
CA VAL A 120 -18.02 0.95 -12.33
C VAL A 120 -17.26 1.59 -11.17
N ARG A 121 -16.59 0.79 -10.33
CA ARG A 121 -15.71 1.27 -9.25
C ARG A 121 -14.63 2.21 -9.78
N GLU A 122 -13.88 1.78 -10.79
CA GLU A 122 -12.82 2.60 -11.40
C GLU A 122 -13.38 3.94 -11.92
N ARG A 123 -14.52 3.89 -12.63
CA ARG A 123 -15.15 5.08 -13.19
C ARG A 123 -15.72 6.02 -12.13
N ALA A 124 -16.25 5.50 -11.03
CA ALA A 124 -16.75 6.28 -9.90
C ALA A 124 -15.61 6.99 -9.15
N ILE A 125 -14.51 6.30 -8.86
CA ILE A 125 -13.31 6.91 -8.24
C ILE A 125 -12.73 8.00 -9.17
N LYS A 126 -12.69 7.74 -10.48
CA LYS A 126 -12.27 8.72 -11.48
C LYS A 126 -13.21 9.93 -11.56
N PHE A 127 -14.52 9.71 -11.42
CA PHE A 127 -15.49 10.80 -11.33
C PHE A 127 -15.19 11.67 -10.10
N LEU A 128 -15.10 11.08 -8.91
CA LEU A 128 -14.83 11.80 -7.66
C LEU A 128 -13.54 12.63 -7.77
N SER A 129 -12.44 12.01 -8.18
CA SER A 129 -11.12 12.67 -8.27
C SER A 129 -11.04 13.81 -9.30
N THR A 130 -11.85 13.75 -10.37
CA THR A 130 -11.77 14.75 -11.46
C THR A 130 -12.87 15.79 -11.45
N LYS A 131 -14.06 15.45 -10.91
CA LYS A 131 -15.25 16.29 -10.99
C LYS A 131 -15.55 17.03 -9.68
N LEU A 132 -15.15 16.53 -8.51
CA LEU A 132 -15.38 17.25 -7.25
C LEU A 132 -14.75 18.66 -7.29
N LYS A 133 -13.50 18.78 -7.78
CA LYS A 133 -12.81 20.08 -7.97
C LYS A 133 -13.50 21.07 -8.93
N THR A 134 -14.55 20.64 -9.65
CA THR A 134 -15.32 21.50 -10.56
C THR A 134 -16.60 22.02 -9.91
N LEU A 135 -16.94 21.54 -8.71
CA LEU A 135 -18.08 22.01 -7.95
C LEU A 135 -17.73 23.32 -7.21
N PRO A 136 -18.70 24.21 -7.00
CA PRO A 136 -18.51 25.39 -6.15
C PRO A 136 -18.30 25.00 -4.68
N ASP A 137 -17.51 25.80 -3.96
CA ASP A 137 -17.23 25.60 -2.52
C ASP A 137 -18.52 25.60 -1.67
N GLU A 138 -19.58 26.29 -2.11
CA GLU A 138 -20.90 26.28 -1.46
C GLU A 138 -21.57 24.89 -1.39
N VAL A 139 -21.15 23.98 -2.28
CA VAL A 139 -21.63 22.60 -2.35
C VAL A 139 -20.70 21.68 -1.55
N LEU A 140 -19.38 21.90 -1.62
CA LEU A 140 -18.36 21.18 -0.85
C LEU A 140 -18.18 21.78 0.55
N ARG A 141 -19.24 21.69 1.36
CA ARG A 141 -19.18 22.12 2.76
C ARG A 141 -18.41 21.11 3.59
N GLU A 142 -17.95 21.53 4.77
CA GLU A 142 -17.20 20.70 5.73
C GLU A 142 -17.86 19.33 5.99
N GLU A 143 -19.19 19.28 6.16
CA GLU A 143 -19.93 18.01 6.35
C GLU A 143 -19.83 17.05 5.15
N VAL A 144 -19.72 17.58 3.93
CA VAL A 144 -19.60 16.79 2.70
C VAL A 144 -18.17 16.28 2.54
N GLU A 145 -17.18 17.12 2.86
CA GLU A 145 -15.77 16.72 2.88
C GLU A 145 -15.50 15.64 3.94
N GLU A 146 -16.08 15.77 5.12
CA GLU A 146 -16.01 14.76 6.19
C GLU A 146 -16.65 13.43 5.75
N LEU A 147 -17.78 13.48 5.03
CA LEU A 147 -18.40 12.28 4.46
C LEU A 147 -17.50 11.63 3.40
N ILE A 148 -16.90 12.40 2.49
CA ILE A 148 -15.96 11.89 1.48
C ILE A 148 -14.78 11.19 2.18
N LEU A 149 -14.22 11.81 3.22
CA LEU A 149 -13.12 11.22 3.99
C LEU A 149 -13.56 9.91 4.66
N THR A 150 -14.72 9.92 5.32
CA THR A 150 -15.26 8.77 6.05
C THR A 150 -15.53 7.58 5.13
N GLU A 151 -16.15 7.80 3.98
CA GLU A 151 -16.40 6.72 3.01
C GLU A 151 -15.10 6.26 2.33
N SER A 152 -14.19 7.19 2.00
CA SER A 152 -12.87 6.83 1.46
C SER A 152 -12.08 5.93 2.40
N LYS A 153 -12.14 6.15 3.72
CA LYS A 153 -11.49 5.26 4.72
C LYS A 153 -11.94 3.81 4.58
N LYS A 154 -13.24 3.57 4.36
CA LYS A 154 -13.80 2.21 4.22
C LYS A 154 -13.28 1.50 2.97
N ASP A 155 -12.93 2.27 1.94
CA ASP A 155 -12.42 1.73 0.68
C ASP A 155 -10.93 1.42 0.71
N LEU A 156 -10.12 2.10 1.53
CA LEU A 156 -8.65 1.97 1.56
C LEU A 156 -8.13 0.56 1.95
N GLU A 157 -8.99 -0.27 2.56
CA GLU A 157 -8.69 -1.68 2.86
C GLU A 157 -8.31 -2.50 1.62
N ASP A 158 -8.90 -2.20 0.46
CA ASP A 158 -8.71 -2.94 -0.80
C ASP A 158 -8.59 -1.99 -2.00
N VAL A 159 -7.52 -1.18 -2.00
CA VAL A 159 -7.18 -0.29 -3.12
C VAL A 159 -5.91 -0.69 -3.84
N THR A 160 -5.97 -0.64 -5.16
CA THR A 160 -4.81 -0.67 -6.04
C THR A 160 -3.98 0.60 -5.89
N GLY A 161 -2.72 0.57 -6.37
CA GLY A 161 -1.85 1.75 -6.35
C GLY A 161 -2.41 2.95 -7.13
N GLU A 162 -3.17 2.71 -8.20
CA GLU A 162 -3.84 3.76 -8.98
C GLU A 162 -5.01 4.38 -8.21
N GLU A 163 -5.87 3.54 -7.61
CA GLU A 163 -6.99 3.99 -6.76
C GLU A 163 -6.48 4.79 -5.56
N PHE A 164 -5.37 4.35 -4.94
CA PHE A 164 -4.74 5.04 -3.82
C PHE A 164 -4.31 6.47 -4.17
N VAL A 165 -3.76 6.69 -5.38
CA VAL A 165 -3.42 8.04 -5.86
C VAL A 165 -4.66 8.90 -6.05
N LEU A 166 -5.79 8.31 -6.44
CA LEU A 166 -7.04 9.05 -6.58
C LEU A 166 -7.65 9.41 -5.21
N PHE A 167 -7.59 8.51 -4.23
CA PHE A 167 -8.00 8.80 -2.85
C PHE A 167 -7.13 9.86 -2.17
N LYS A 168 -5.85 9.97 -2.56
CA LYS A 168 -4.97 11.08 -2.14
C LYS A 168 -5.48 12.45 -2.60
N ILE A 169 -6.12 12.53 -3.76
CA ILE A 169 -6.72 13.78 -4.25
C ILE A 169 -7.98 14.11 -3.43
N LEU A 170 -8.73 13.09 -2.99
CA LEU A 170 -9.99 13.23 -2.26
C LEU A 170 -9.80 13.59 -0.78
N SER A 171 -8.73 13.12 -0.15
CA SER A 171 -8.47 13.25 1.29
C SER A 171 -7.75 14.54 1.68
N GLY A 172 -7.84 15.62 0.89
CA GLY A 172 -7.35 16.95 1.29
C GLY A 172 -5.82 17.12 1.45
N GLY A 173 -5.02 16.05 1.43
CA GLY A 173 -3.56 16.15 1.50
C GLY A 173 -2.83 14.87 1.89
N LYS A 174 -1.49 14.92 1.82
CA LYS A 174 -0.62 13.77 2.14
C LYS A 174 -0.71 13.33 3.60
N GLN A 175 -0.86 14.27 4.54
CA GLN A 175 -0.84 13.99 5.98
C GLN A 175 -2.10 13.23 6.41
N GLN A 176 -3.28 13.72 6.02
CA GLN A 176 -4.56 13.07 6.34
C GLN A 176 -4.59 11.65 5.78
N LEU A 177 -4.21 11.44 4.50
CA LEU A 177 -4.16 10.11 3.93
C LEU A 177 -3.14 9.20 4.64
N LEU A 178 -2.00 9.75 5.05
CA LEU A 178 -0.98 8.98 5.76
C LEU A 178 -1.50 8.52 7.13
N GLU A 179 -2.23 9.35 7.85
CA GLU A 179 -2.91 8.96 9.09
C GLU A 179 -3.91 7.82 8.85
N LEU A 180 -4.66 7.84 7.74
CA LEU A 180 -5.56 6.73 7.40
C LEU A 180 -4.81 5.41 7.19
N VAL A 181 -3.66 5.48 6.54
CA VAL A 181 -2.82 4.30 6.29
C VAL A 181 -2.15 3.81 7.58
N VAL A 182 -1.83 4.70 8.53
CA VAL A 182 -1.38 4.33 9.88
C VAL A 182 -2.49 3.59 10.62
N ASP A 183 -3.70 4.16 10.64
CA ASP A 183 -4.87 3.57 11.31
C ASP A 183 -5.17 2.17 10.75
N GLN A 184 -5.10 2.01 9.43
CA GLN A 184 -5.33 0.73 8.75
C GLN A 184 -4.20 -0.29 8.99
N ALA A 185 -2.96 0.18 9.11
CA ALA A 185 -1.82 -0.67 9.44
C ALA A 185 -1.91 -1.21 10.88
N ASP A 186 -2.68 -0.56 11.74
CA ASP A 186 -2.88 -0.90 13.15
C ASP A 186 -1.53 -1.04 13.88
N LEU A 187 -0.64 -0.05 13.68
CA LEU A 187 0.75 -0.09 14.16
C LEU A 187 0.89 -0.10 15.69
N ASP A 188 -0.18 0.25 16.42
CA ASP A 188 -0.23 0.24 17.88
C ASP A 188 -0.47 -1.17 18.44
N GLN A 189 -0.98 -2.10 17.63
CA GLN A 189 -1.16 -3.49 18.02
C GLN A 189 0.19 -4.22 17.99
N THR A 190 0.44 -5.08 18.98
CA THR A 190 1.64 -5.90 19.03
C THR A 190 1.74 -6.81 17.80
N PHE A 191 2.84 -6.67 17.06
CA PHE A 191 3.12 -7.49 15.88
C PHE A 191 3.03 -9.00 16.20
N ASN A 192 2.17 -9.72 15.47
CA ASN A 192 1.90 -11.14 15.63
C ASN A 192 2.36 -11.92 14.38
N PRO A 193 3.63 -12.37 14.30
CA PRO A 193 4.16 -13.06 13.12
C PRO A 193 3.44 -14.36 12.71
N PRO A 194 2.87 -15.16 13.64
CA PRO A 194 2.08 -16.35 13.29
C PRO A 194 0.79 -16.07 12.53
N ASP A 195 0.28 -14.84 12.56
CA ASP A 195 -0.93 -14.46 11.81
C ASP A 195 -0.59 -14.35 10.31
N PRO A 196 -1.19 -15.19 9.44
CA PRO A 196 -0.87 -15.21 8.02
C PRO A 196 -1.17 -13.89 7.31
N ASP A 197 -2.10 -13.08 7.83
CA ASP A 197 -2.51 -11.83 7.19
C ASP A 197 -1.70 -10.62 7.72
N CYS A 198 -0.95 -10.79 8.81
CA CYS A 198 -0.20 -9.72 9.46
C CYS A 198 0.91 -9.16 8.56
N ALA A 199 1.69 -10.03 7.91
CA ALA A 199 2.76 -9.64 6.99
C ALA A 199 2.20 -8.92 5.75
N ASP A 200 1.11 -9.43 5.19
CA ASP A 200 0.46 -8.87 4.00
C ASP A 200 -0.15 -7.49 4.30
N ARG A 201 -0.85 -7.35 5.44
CA ARG A 201 -1.39 -6.07 5.92
C ARG A 201 -0.27 -5.04 6.11
N LEU A 202 0.80 -5.42 6.81
CA LEU A 202 1.94 -4.53 7.05
C LEU A 202 2.58 -4.09 5.74
N LEU A 203 2.87 -5.03 4.83
CA LEU A 203 3.45 -4.71 3.53
C LEU A 203 2.52 -3.80 2.75
N GLN A 204 1.24 -4.13 2.60
CA GLN A 204 0.28 -3.35 1.82
C GLN A 204 0.15 -1.92 2.34
N CYS A 205 -0.08 -1.74 3.64
CA CYS A 205 -0.23 -0.41 4.22
C CYS A 205 1.07 0.39 4.09
N THR A 206 2.22 -0.23 4.36
CA THR A 206 3.51 0.45 4.22
C THR A 206 3.80 0.85 2.77
N ARG A 207 3.43 0.00 1.79
CA ARG A 207 3.55 0.32 0.36
C ARG A 207 2.73 1.53 -0.05
N GLN A 208 1.58 1.70 0.56
CA GLN A 208 0.71 2.86 0.40
C GLN A 208 1.25 4.10 1.14
N ALA A 209 1.89 3.92 2.29
CA ALA A 209 2.48 5.01 3.07
C ALA A 209 3.69 5.66 2.38
N VAL A 210 4.60 4.87 1.79
CA VAL A 210 5.88 5.39 1.25
C VAL A 210 5.70 6.58 0.28
N PRO A 211 4.80 6.57 -0.72
CA PRO A 211 4.60 7.70 -1.63
C PRO A 211 4.04 8.98 -0.98
N LEU A 212 3.52 8.87 0.24
CA LEU A 212 2.98 10.00 1.01
C LEU A 212 4.05 10.64 1.90
N LEU A 213 5.06 9.88 2.29
CA LEU A 213 6.15 10.36 3.13
C LEU A 213 6.92 11.50 2.46
N SER A 214 7.32 12.45 3.28
CA SER A 214 8.22 13.53 2.90
C SER A 214 8.89 14.09 4.15
N LYS A 215 9.85 15.01 3.99
CA LYS A 215 10.54 15.63 5.13
C LYS A 215 9.60 16.26 6.18
N ASN A 216 8.40 16.69 5.76
CA ASN A 216 7.41 17.37 6.60
C ASN A 216 6.21 16.46 6.95
N VAL A 217 6.20 15.21 6.50
CA VAL A 217 5.05 14.29 6.63
C VAL A 217 5.62 12.92 7.01
N HIS A 218 5.54 12.58 8.30
CA HIS A 218 6.11 11.38 8.90
C HIS A 218 5.11 10.75 9.87
N SER A 219 5.15 9.43 10.02
CA SER A 219 4.01 8.68 10.55
C SER A 219 4.35 7.58 11.54
N GLY A 220 5.49 7.67 12.23
CA GLY A 220 5.88 6.68 13.24
C GLY A 220 6.22 5.28 12.69
N PHE A 221 5.94 4.97 11.41
CA PHE A 221 6.19 3.65 10.79
C PHE A 221 7.62 3.15 11.03
N VAL A 222 8.63 4.02 10.91
CA VAL A 222 10.02 3.60 11.12
C VAL A 222 10.26 3.14 12.55
N THR A 223 9.64 3.80 13.54
CA THR A 223 9.66 3.35 14.93
C THR A 223 9.00 1.98 15.05
N SER A 224 7.76 1.82 14.59
CA SER A 224 7.05 0.53 14.67
C SER A 224 7.82 -0.61 13.99
N PHE A 225 8.44 -0.33 12.83
CA PHE A 225 9.30 -1.30 12.16
C PHE A 225 10.53 -1.67 12.99
N CYS A 226 11.23 -0.68 13.56
CA CYS A 226 12.40 -0.94 14.40
C CYS A 226 12.02 -1.70 15.67
N GLU A 227 10.88 -1.36 16.27
CA GLU A 227 10.48 -1.87 17.58
C GLU A 227 9.82 -3.25 17.53
N GLN A 228 8.97 -3.48 16.54
CA GLN A 228 8.10 -4.65 16.50
C GLN A 228 8.43 -5.61 15.35
N VAL A 229 8.84 -5.08 14.19
CA VAL A 229 9.03 -5.89 12.97
C VAL A 229 10.45 -6.47 12.90
N LEU A 230 11.49 -5.64 13.09
CA LEU A 230 12.88 -6.10 13.02
C LEU A 230 13.21 -7.26 13.97
N PRO A 231 12.77 -7.25 15.26
CA PRO A 231 13.03 -8.37 16.17
C PRO A 231 12.37 -9.68 15.72
N ASN A 232 11.28 -9.58 14.94
CA ASN A 232 10.49 -10.71 14.49
C ASN A 232 10.67 -11.03 13.00
N LEU A 233 11.67 -10.43 12.33
CA LEU A 233 11.84 -10.54 10.88
C LEU A 233 11.95 -12.00 10.42
N SER A 234 12.67 -12.85 11.17
CA SER A 234 12.87 -14.27 10.84
C SER A 234 11.59 -15.10 10.89
N ALA A 235 10.58 -14.67 11.64
CA ALA A 235 9.30 -15.35 11.76
C ALA A 235 8.34 -15.02 10.62
N LEU A 236 8.66 -14.03 9.77
CA LEU A 236 7.82 -13.67 8.63
C LEU A 236 7.97 -14.68 7.50
N THR A 237 6.83 -15.21 7.06
CA THR A 237 6.72 -16.15 5.94
C THR A 237 5.72 -15.60 4.92
N ALA A 238 5.91 -15.89 3.63
CA ALA A 238 4.90 -15.66 2.60
C ALA A 238 4.32 -17.00 2.14
N PRO A 239 3.04 -17.02 1.75
CA PRO A 239 2.44 -18.16 1.06
C PRO A 239 2.97 -18.35 -0.37
N VAL A 240 3.69 -17.36 -0.94
CA VAL A 240 4.16 -17.40 -2.33
C VAL A 240 5.60 -17.89 -2.41
N GLU A 241 5.78 -19.04 -3.07
CA GLU A 241 7.09 -19.64 -3.34
C GLU A 241 7.99 -18.67 -4.11
N GLY A 242 9.20 -18.43 -3.57
CA GLY A 242 10.22 -17.59 -4.18
C GLY A 242 10.20 -16.12 -3.77
N LEU A 243 9.17 -15.61 -3.08
CA LEU A 243 9.25 -14.25 -2.54
C LEU A 243 9.98 -14.22 -1.20
N ASP A 244 11.04 -13.43 -1.13
CA ASP A 244 11.70 -13.09 0.12
C ASP A 244 10.97 -11.92 0.81
N VAL A 245 10.03 -12.25 1.70
CA VAL A 245 9.24 -11.27 2.48
C VAL A 245 10.11 -10.40 3.37
N GLN A 246 11.13 -11.00 3.98
CA GLN A 246 12.01 -10.30 4.91
C GLN A 246 12.75 -9.19 4.18
N LEU A 247 13.27 -9.49 2.98
CA LEU A 247 13.89 -8.48 2.14
C LEU A 247 12.90 -7.40 1.70
N GLU A 248 11.65 -7.73 1.37
CA GLU A 248 10.63 -6.74 1.02
C GLU A 248 10.30 -5.78 2.17
N VAL A 249 10.23 -6.30 3.41
CA VAL A 249 10.09 -5.48 4.62
C VAL A 249 11.30 -4.55 4.80
N LEU A 250 12.52 -5.07 4.63
CA LEU A 250 13.74 -4.27 4.76
C LEU A 250 13.86 -3.18 3.70
N LYS A 251 13.45 -3.44 2.45
CA LYS A 251 13.39 -2.43 1.39
C LYS A 251 12.45 -1.28 1.76
N LEU A 252 11.26 -1.61 2.27
CA LEU A 252 10.30 -0.61 2.72
C LEU A 252 10.87 0.23 3.88
N LEU A 253 11.50 -0.41 4.86
CA LEU A 253 12.17 0.30 5.96
C LEU A 253 13.24 1.27 5.43
N ALA A 254 14.06 0.82 4.48
CA ALA A 254 15.11 1.64 3.90
C ALA A 254 14.55 2.83 3.09
N GLU A 255 13.47 2.63 2.34
CA GLU A 255 12.77 3.73 1.65
C GLU A 255 12.23 4.76 2.65
N MET A 256 11.51 4.30 3.69
CA MET A 256 10.92 5.16 4.71
C MET A 256 11.96 5.92 5.53
N SER A 257 13.11 5.31 5.83
CA SER A 257 14.18 5.91 6.63
C SER A 257 14.69 7.24 6.07
N SER A 258 14.63 7.41 4.74
CA SER A 258 15.04 8.64 4.03
C SER A 258 14.13 9.84 4.30
N PHE A 259 12.94 9.59 4.85
CA PHE A 259 11.91 10.59 5.10
C PHE A 259 11.65 10.83 6.59
N CYS A 260 12.44 10.25 7.49
CA CYS A 260 12.26 10.45 8.92
C CYS A 260 12.44 11.92 9.32
N GLY A 261 11.46 12.45 10.05
CA GLY A 261 11.56 13.71 10.78
C GLY A 261 12.28 13.54 12.11
N ASP A 262 11.91 14.35 13.10
CA ASP A 262 12.37 14.17 14.47
C ASP A 262 11.72 12.91 15.08
N MET A 263 12.48 12.14 15.85
CA MET A 263 12.03 10.88 16.43
C MET A 263 12.36 10.83 17.91
N GLU A 264 11.35 10.62 18.75
CA GLU A 264 11.54 10.52 20.20
C GLU A 264 12.44 9.33 20.60
N GLN A 265 12.22 8.18 19.98
CA GLN A 265 12.94 6.92 20.28
C GLN A 265 14.15 6.68 19.36
N LEU A 266 14.76 7.75 18.83
CA LEU A 266 15.85 7.66 17.84
C LEU A 266 17.00 6.74 18.29
N GLU A 267 17.50 6.90 19.51
CA GLU A 267 18.63 6.10 20.02
C GLU A 267 18.28 4.61 20.14
N THR A 268 17.09 4.29 20.66
CA THR A 268 16.59 2.92 20.81
C THR A 268 16.41 2.26 19.44
N ASN A 269 15.82 2.98 18.48
CA ASN A 269 15.62 2.49 17.11
C ASN A 269 16.95 2.24 16.41
N LEU A 270 17.92 3.15 16.56
CA LEU A 270 19.28 2.98 16.04
C LEU A 270 19.98 1.76 16.64
N ARG A 271 19.79 1.50 17.93
CA ARG A 271 20.34 0.32 18.60
C ARG A 271 19.77 -0.97 18.02
N LYS A 272 18.45 -1.08 17.89
CA LYS A 272 17.77 -2.24 17.28
C LYS A 272 18.19 -2.47 15.83
N LEU A 273 18.33 -1.39 15.04
CA LEU A 273 18.85 -1.45 13.67
C LEU A 273 20.29 -1.94 13.61
N LEU A 274 21.16 -1.43 14.51
CA LEU A 274 22.55 -1.87 14.57
C LEU A 274 22.63 -3.34 14.95
N ASP A 275 21.87 -3.81 15.94
CA ASP A 275 21.83 -5.21 16.33
C ASP A 275 21.45 -6.10 15.14
N LYS A 276 20.38 -5.74 14.42
CA LYS A 276 19.96 -6.49 13.24
C LYS A 276 20.99 -6.45 12.10
N LEU A 277 21.67 -5.33 11.91
CA LEU A 277 22.76 -5.18 10.94
C LEU A 277 23.95 -6.09 11.27
N LEU A 278 24.31 -6.20 12.54
CA LEU A 278 25.42 -7.04 13.01
C LEU A 278 25.10 -8.53 12.84
N GLU A 279 23.84 -8.95 12.99
CA GLU A 279 23.38 -10.31 12.68
C GLU A 279 23.61 -10.68 11.20
N CYS A 280 23.47 -9.71 10.29
CA CYS A 280 23.72 -9.90 8.85
C CYS A 280 25.19 -9.71 8.44
N MET A 281 26.08 -9.28 9.34
CA MET A 281 27.50 -9.06 9.09
C MET A 281 28.37 -10.01 9.92
N PRO A 282 28.85 -11.13 9.36
CA PRO A 282 29.65 -12.10 10.12
C PRO A 282 30.99 -11.52 10.58
N LEU A 283 31.55 -12.14 11.62
CA LEU A 283 32.95 -11.91 12.01
C LEU A 283 33.88 -12.55 10.97
N PRO A 284 35.10 -11.99 10.79
CA PRO A 284 36.13 -12.68 10.04
C PRO A 284 36.39 -14.07 10.67
N PRO A 285 36.59 -15.12 9.86
CA PRO A 285 36.97 -16.43 10.37
C PRO A 285 38.29 -16.31 11.13
N GLU A 286 38.42 -17.06 12.23
CA GLU A 286 39.68 -17.16 12.96
C GLU A 286 40.73 -17.80 12.03
N GLU A 287 41.89 -17.16 11.91
CA GLU A 287 43.02 -17.75 11.18
C GLU A 287 43.46 -19.00 11.94
N ALA A 288 43.18 -20.19 11.40
CA ALA A 288 43.69 -21.42 11.95
C ALA A 288 45.23 -21.37 11.90
N GLU A 289 45.89 -21.27 13.05
CA GLU A 289 47.35 -21.21 13.15
C GLU A 289 48.03 -22.49 12.64
N ASP A 290 47.28 -23.58 12.50
CA ASP A 290 47.75 -24.83 11.91
C ASP A 290 46.85 -25.18 10.72
N GLY A 291 47.48 -25.43 9.56
CA GLY A 291 46.85 -25.68 8.26
C GLY A 291 46.03 -26.97 8.15
N GLU A 292 45.22 -27.29 9.15
CA GLU A 292 44.16 -28.28 9.08
C GLU A 292 42.85 -27.57 8.78
N HIS A 293 42.23 -27.97 7.67
CA HIS A 293 40.94 -27.49 7.20
C HIS A 293 39.87 -27.56 8.30
N ALA A 294 39.71 -26.49 9.08
CA ALA A 294 38.41 -26.16 9.65
C ALA A 294 37.44 -26.05 8.48
N GLY A 295 36.36 -26.84 8.49
CA GLY A 295 35.42 -26.98 7.38
C GLY A 295 35.09 -25.64 6.73
N ASN A 296 35.68 -25.42 5.55
CA ASN A 296 35.59 -24.20 4.75
C ASN A 296 34.17 -24.05 4.19
N GLU A 297 33.25 -23.53 4.98
CA GLU A 297 32.12 -22.78 4.44
C GLU A 297 32.34 -21.31 4.82
N GLU A 298 32.93 -20.54 3.89
CA GLU A 298 32.93 -19.08 4.02
C GLU A 298 31.47 -18.62 4.22
N PRO A 299 31.19 -17.78 5.23
CA PRO A 299 29.81 -17.39 5.52
C PRO A 299 29.21 -16.62 4.34
N GLU A 300 28.04 -17.06 3.89
CA GLU A 300 27.34 -16.42 2.77
C GLU A 300 26.99 -14.96 3.11
N LEU A 301 27.39 -14.03 2.25
CA LEU A 301 27.16 -12.60 2.46
C LEU A 301 25.85 -12.17 1.81
N GLN A 302 24.88 -11.76 2.63
CA GLN A 302 23.56 -11.27 2.21
C GLN A 302 23.59 -9.78 1.82
N PHE A 303 24.18 -9.46 0.68
CA PHE A 303 24.38 -8.06 0.24
C PHE A 303 23.08 -7.25 0.19
N SER A 304 21.99 -7.81 -0.33
CA SER A 304 20.71 -7.11 -0.44
C SER A 304 20.10 -6.72 0.93
N TYR A 305 20.25 -7.57 1.94
CA TYR A 305 19.81 -7.30 3.32
C TYR A 305 20.66 -6.18 3.95
N VAL A 306 21.97 -6.32 3.80
CA VAL A 306 22.94 -5.35 4.31
C VAL A 306 22.76 -3.98 3.66
N GLU A 307 22.48 -3.90 2.35
CA GLU A 307 22.17 -2.62 1.70
C GLU A 307 21.01 -1.90 2.40
N CYS A 308 19.91 -2.60 2.66
CA CYS A 308 18.71 -2.02 3.26
C CYS A 308 18.98 -1.58 4.72
N LEU A 309 19.58 -2.45 5.53
CA LEU A 309 19.86 -2.17 6.94
C LEU A 309 20.92 -1.09 7.11
N LEU A 310 22.01 -1.14 6.33
CA LEU A 310 23.09 -0.16 6.38
C LEU A 310 22.62 1.21 5.89
N HIS A 311 21.80 1.25 4.84
CA HIS A 311 21.16 2.49 4.39
C HIS A 311 20.25 3.08 5.48
N SER A 312 19.37 2.27 6.07
CA SER A 312 18.48 2.71 7.15
C SER A 312 19.26 3.24 8.36
N PHE A 313 20.30 2.53 8.76
CA PHE A 313 21.19 2.94 9.84
C PHE A 313 21.93 4.24 9.52
N HIS A 314 22.41 4.42 8.28
CA HIS A 314 23.08 5.65 7.85
C HIS A 314 22.14 6.85 7.89
N GLN A 315 20.91 6.72 7.35
CA GLN A 315 19.92 7.81 7.34
C GLN A 315 19.52 8.25 8.76
N LEU A 316 19.29 7.29 9.67
CA LEU A 316 18.96 7.62 11.06
C LEU A 316 20.18 8.10 11.85
N GLY A 317 21.36 7.52 11.59
CA GLY A 317 22.61 7.87 12.28
C GLY A 317 23.04 9.30 12.01
N GLN A 318 22.69 9.86 10.84
CA GLN A 318 22.89 11.27 10.53
C GLN A 318 22.24 12.21 11.56
N LYS A 319 21.10 11.80 12.15
CA LYS A 319 20.37 12.59 13.14
C LYS A 319 20.96 12.47 14.55
N LEU A 320 21.78 11.46 14.80
CA LEU A 320 22.51 11.26 16.05
C LEU A 320 23.98 10.87 15.77
N PRO A 321 24.81 11.80 15.24
CA PRO A 321 26.19 11.47 14.83
C PRO A 321 27.06 10.92 15.97
N ASP A 322 26.73 11.30 17.20
CA ASP A 322 27.45 10.86 18.40
C ASP A 322 27.12 9.43 18.83
N PHE A 323 26.14 8.78 18.18
CA PHE A 323 25.70 7.43 18.54
C PHE A 323 26.86 6.43 18.59
N LEU A 324 27.70 6.40 17.55
CA LEU A 324 28.84 5.47 17.48
C LEU A 324 30.04 5.91 18.34
N THR A 325 30.23 7.22 18.52
CA THR A 325 31.39 7.79 19.24
C THR A 325 31.17 7.87 20.75
N ALA A 326 29.92 7.73 21.22
CA ALA A 326 29.58 7.66 22.62
C ALA A 326 30.37 6.55 23.33
N LYS A 327 30.95 6.86 24.49
CA LYS A 327 31.84 5.96 25.23
C LYS A 327 31.20 4.60 25.54
N LEU A 328 29.89 4.60 25.79
CA LEU A 328 29.09 3.40 26.05
C LEU A 328 29.10 2.40 24.87
N ASN A 329 29.26 2.90 23.64
CA ASN A 329 29.24 2.10 22.42
C ASN A 329 30.65 1.77 21.91
N SER A 330 31.71 2.04 22.69
CA SER A 330 33.10 1.92 22.21
C SER A 330 33.52 0.49 21.85
N GLU A 331 33.10 -0.52 22.61
CA GLU A 331 33.35 -1.93 22.30
C GLU A 331 32.54 -2.38 21.08
N LYS A 332 31.26 -2.00 21.03
CA LYS A 332 30.37 -2.31 19.91
C LYS A 332 30.84 -1.65 18.60
N LEU A 333 31.44 -0.46 18.67
CA LEU A 333 32.07 0.20 17.53
C LEU A 333 33.30 -0.57 17.04
N LYS A 334 34.11 -1.14 17.94
CA LYS A 334 35.25 -1.97 17.55
C LYS A 334 34.80 -3.23 16.83
N ASP A 335 33.83 -3.95 17.40
CA ASP A 335 33.20 -5.13 16.78
C ASP A 335 32.61 -4.78 15.41
N PHE A 336 31.84 -3.69 15.35
CA PHE A 336 31.25 -3.21 14.09
C PHE A 336 32.30 -2.89 13.03
N LYS A 337 33.42 -2.24 13.40
CA LYS A 337 34.51 -1.94 12.46
C LYS A 337 35.19 -3.20 11.93
N ILE A 338 35.37 -4.23 12.76
CA ILE A 338 35.95 -5.51 12.32
C ILE A 338 35.03 -6.18 11.29
N ARG A 339 33.73 -6.24 11.58
CA ARG A 339 32.72 -6.79 10.66
C ARG A 339 32.63 -5.99 9.36
N LEU A 340 32.62 -4.66 9.42
CA LEU A 340 32.66 -3.79 8.24
C LEU A 340 33.91 -4.05 7.39
N GLN A 341 35.07 -4.23 8.01
CA GLN A 341 36.32 -4.49 7.30
C GLN A 341 36.29 -5.85 6.60
N TYR A 342 35.77 -6.88 7.27
CA TYR A 342 35.59 -8.20 6.67
C TYR A 342 34.58 -8.16 5.51
N PHE A 343 33.41 -7.56 5.74
CA PHE A 343 32.37 -7.41 4.72
C PHE A 343 32.86 -6.64 3.49
N ALA A 344 33.65 -5.58 3.69
CA ALA A 344 34.26 -4.81 2.61
C ALA A 344 35.24 -5.62 1.74
N ARG A 345 35.94 -6.61 2.31
CA ARG A 345 36.80 -7.53 1.54
C ARG A 345 35.95 -8.42 0.63
N GLY A 346 34.92 -9.07 1.16
CA GLY A 346 33.99 -9.89 0.37
C GLY A 346 33.28 -9.09 -0.72
N LEU A 347 32.90 -7.84 -0.39
CA LEU A 347 32.30 -6.90 -1.34
C LEU A 347 33.20 -6.61 -2.54
N GLN A 348 34.51 -6.41 -2.33
CA GLN A 348 35.47 -6.15 -3.41
C GLN A 348 35.64 -7.34 -4.34
N VAL A 349 35.69 -8.56 -3.78
CA VAL A 349 35.75 -9.80 -4.57
C VAL A 349 34.51 -9.92 -5.45
N TYR A 350 33.32 -9.73 -4.87
CA TYR A 350 32.07 -9.86 -5.61
C TYR A 350 31.90 -8.77 -6.69
N ILE A 351 32.26 -7.51 -6.41
CA ILE A 351 32.29 -6.43 -7.40
C ILE A 351 33.19 -6.80 -8.59
N ARG A 352 34.37 -7.38 -8.33
CA ARG A 352 35.30 -7.81 -9.39
C ARG A 352 34.68 -8.90 -10.27
N GLN A 353 34.06 -9.91 -9.67
CA GLN A 353 33.37 -10.99 -10.40
C GLN A 353 32.23 -10.45 -11.26
N LEU A 354 31.39 -9.55 -10.72
CA LEU A 354 30.28 -8.92 -11.45
C LEU A 354 30.77 -8.09 -12.63
N ARG A 355 31.83 -7.30 -12.45
CA ARG A 355 32.43 -6.50 -13.53
C ARG A 355 32.98 -7.37 -14.65
N LEU A 356 33.71 -8.46 -14.32
CA LEU A 356 34.20 -9.41 -15.31
C LEU A 356 33.03 -10.07 -16.07
N ALA A 357 31.97 -10.46 -15.37
CA ALA A 357 30.81 -11.10 -15.97
C ALA A 357 29.99 -10.17 -16.89
N LEU A 358 30.09 -8.84 -16.69
CA LEU A 358 29.40 -7.82 -17.50
C LEU A 358 30.31 -7.18 -18.56
N GLN A 359 31.61 -7.42 -18.51
CA GLN A 359 32.58 -6.81 -19.42
C GLN A 359 32.28 -7.18 -20.87
N GLY A 360 32.26 -6.17 -21.75
CA GLY A 360 32.03 -6.35 -23.19
C GLY A 360 30.57 -6.60 -23.60
N LYS A 361 29.63 -6.69 -22.64
CA LYS A 361 28.19 -6.83 -22.95
C LYS A 361 27.57 -5.46 -23.25
N THR A 362 26.86 -5.34 -24.37
CA THR A 362 26.21 -4.09 -24.81
C THR A 362 24.82 -4.36 -25.39
N GLY A 363 23.99 -3.31 -25.46
CA GLY A 363 22.66 -3.36 -26.11
C GLY A 363 21.74 -4.44 -25.56
N GLU A 364 21.23 -5.30 -26.44
CA GLU A 364 20.32 -6.42 -26.10
C GLU A 364 20.95 -7.43 -25.13
N ALA A 365 22.28 -7.61 -25.16
CA ALA A 365 22.94 -8.54 -24.24
C ALA A 365 22.77 -8.13 -22.77
N LEU A 366 22.70 -6.83 -22.46
CA LEU A 366 22.46 -6.35 -21.10
C LEU A 366 21.00 -6.49 -20.65
N LYS A 367 20.06 -6.67 -21.58
CA LYS A 367 18.63 -6.80 -21.29
C LYS A 367 18.23 -8.22 -20.89
N THR A 368 19.12 -9.20 -20.99
CA THR A 368 18.85 -10.55 -20.48
C THR A 368 18.63 -10.50 -18.97
N GLU A 369 17.74 -11.36 -18.48
CA GLU A 369 17.35 -11.36 -17.07
C GLU A 369 18.54 -11.58 -16.13
N GLU A 370 19.48 -12.43 -16.55
CA GLU A 370 20.74 -12.64 -15.83
C GLU A 370 21.61 -11.38 -15.73
N ASN A 371 21.73 -10.62 -16.82
CA ASN A 371 22.58 -9.43 -16.82
C ASN A 371 21.92 -8.25 -16.11
N LYS A 372 20.58 -8.15 -16.12
CA LYS A 372 19.83 -7.24 -15.25
C LYS A 372 20.11 -7.52 -13.77
N ILE A 373 20.02 -8.78 -13.36
CA ILE A 373 20.34 -9.23 -12.00
C ILE A 373 21.78 -8.82 -11.62
N LYS A 374 22.77 -9.12 -12.46
CA LYS A 374 24.17 -8.75 -12.22
C LYS A 374 24.38 -7.24 -12.16
N ALA A 375 23.66 -6.46 -12.98
CA ALA A 375 23.73 -5.00 -12.96
C ALA A 375 23.13 -4.42 -11.67
N VAL A 376 22.01 -4.98 -11.19
CA VAL A 376 21.41 -4.59 -9.90
C VAL A 376 22.32 -4.96 -8.75
N ALA A 377 22.88 -6.17 -8.72
CA ALA A 377 23.85 -6.59 -7.71
C ALA A 377 25.09 -5.67 -7.71
N LEU A 378 25.55 -5.22 -8.88
CA LEU A 378 26.65 -4.27 -8.97
C LEU A 378 26.26 -2.89 -8.38
N LYS A 379 25.02 -2.44 -8.55
CA LYS A 379 24.53 -1.21 -7.90
C LYS A 379 24.45 -1.38 -6.38
N THR A 380 23.84 -2.46 -5.90
CA THR A 380 23.75 -2.83 -4.48
C THR A 380 25.11 -2.86 -3.81
N THR A 381 26.09 -3.52 -4.42
CA THR A 381 27.44 -3.61 -3.86
C THR A 381 28.19 -2.28 -3.85
N ASN A 382 28.05 -1.45 -4.89
CA ASN A 382 28.64 -0.11 -4.89
C ASN A 382 27.97 0.81 -3.84
N ASN A 383 26.66 0.70 -3.65
CA ASN A 383 25.93 1.43 -2.61
C ASN A 383 26.47 1.09 -1.23
N ILE A 384 26.61 -0.20 -0.91
CA ILE A 384 27.21 -0.65 0.35
C ILE A 384 28.64 -0.10 0.48
N HIS A 385 29.46 -0.16 -0.57
CA HIS A 385 30.84 0.32 -0.53
C HIS A 385 30.92 1.81 -0.12
N VAL A 386 30.05 2.64 -0.69
CA VAL A 386 29.98 4.07 -0.37
C VAL A 386 29.57 4.29 1.09
N LEU A 387 28.53 3.60 1.57
CA LEU A 387 28.06 3.73 2.96
C LEU A 387 29.10 3.24 3.97
N ILE A 388 29.79 2.14 3.67
CA ILE A 388 30.90 1.63 4.50
C ILE A 388 32.03 2.66 4.58
N LYS A 389 32.40 3.29 3.46
CA LYS A 389 33.45 4.31 3.42
C LYS A 389 33.11 5.51 4.31
N ASP A 390 31.87 5.97 4.27
CA ASP A 390 31.34 7.02 5.13
C ASP A 390 31.53 6.67 6.62
N LEU A 391 31.18 5.44 7.04
CA LEU A 391 31.27 4.99 8.42
C LEU A 391 32.71 4.73 8.92
N PHE A 392 33.68 4.58 8.01
CA PHE A 392 35.10 4.42 8.38
C PHE A 392 35.80 5.74 8.74
N HIS A 393 35.21 6.89 8.43
CA HIS A 393 35.74 8.17 8.88
C HIS A 393 35.83 8.24 10.42
N ILE A 394 36.75 9.06 10.93
CA ILE A 394 36.93 9.29 12.37
C ILE A 394 36.78 10.81 12.60
N PRO A 395 35.63 11.29 13.10
CA PRO A 395 34.40 10.54 13.41
C PRO A 395 33.64 10.05 12.15
N PRO A 396 32.71 9.08 12.27
CA PRO A 396 31.91 8.60 11.15
C PRO A 396 31.21 9.73 10.39
N SER A 397 31.19 9.61 9.06
CA SER A 397 30.56 10.57 8.15
C SER A 397 29.19 10.06 7.71
N TYR A 398 28.27 10.99 7.44
CA TYR A 398 26.92 10.70 6.93
C TYR A 398 26.60 11.56 5.70
N GLN A 399 27.60 11.85 4.86
CA GLN A 399 27.46 12.78 3.73
C GLN A 399 26.80 12.13 2.51
N SER A 400 26.92 10.80 2.35
CA SER A 400 26.42 10.06 1.19
C SER A 400 24.92 9.73 1.26
N THR A 401 24.08 10.70 1.63
CA THR A 401 22.63 10.52 1.86
C THR A 401 21.79 10.29 0.60
N LYS A 402 22.35 10.49 -0.59
CA LYS A 402 21.66 10.33 -1.89
C LYS A 402 21.87 8.96 -2.54
N VAL A 403 22.34 7.97 -1.78
CA VAL A 403 22.47 6.60 -2.28
C VAL A 403 21.08 6.06 -2.56
N GLU A 404 20.68 6.05 -3.83
CA GLU A 404 19.42 5.41 -4.21
C GLU A 404 19.56 3.89 -4.09
N ILE A 405 18.71 3.28 -3.26
CA ILE A 405 18.63 1.83 -3.10
C ILE A 405 18.66 1.16 -4.48
N GLY A 406 19.51 0.14 -4.61
CA GLY A 406 19.81 -0.54 -5.86
C GLY A 406 18.57 -1.03 -6.61
N GLN A 407 17.53 -1.32 -5.84
CA GLN A 407 16.33 -2.08 -6.21
C GLN A 407 15.05 -1.22 -6.11
N LYS A 408 15.04 -0.01 -6.72
CA LYS A 408 13.80 0.79 -6.84
C LYS A 408 12.70 -0.05 -7.50
N ARG A 409 11.48 0.02 -6.96
CA ARG A 409 10.31 -0.57 -7.64
C ARG A 409 10.20 -0.02 -9.05
N ALA A 410 9.92 -0.91 -10.00
CA ALA A 410 9.36 -0.49 -11.27
C ALA A 410 8.02 0.20 -10.96
N ASN A 411 7.87 1.47 -11.35
CA ASN A 411 6.54 2.05 -11.48
C ASN A 411 5.82 1.18 -12.51
N THR A 412 4.84 0.39 -12.08
CA THR A 412 3.93 -0.30 -12.99
C THR A 412 3.00 0.76 -13.59
N ALA A 413 3.54 1.58 -14.50
CA ALA A 413 2.73 2.27 -15.47
C ALA A 413 2.32 1.25 -16.54
N SER A 414 1.01 1.09 -16.71
CA SER A 414 0.32 0.34 -17.76
C SER A 414 0.65 -1.16 -17.84
N CYS A 415 -0.24 -1.99 -17.28
CA CYS A 415 -0.46 -3.33 -17.80
C CYS A 415 -1.84 -3.32 -18.48
N SER A 416 -1.87 -3.66 -19.78
CA SER A 416 -3.09 -3.82 -20.59
C SER A 416 -4.14 -4.71 -19.90
N PRO A 417 -5.45 -4.50 -20.16
CA PRO A 417 -6.53 -5.07 -19.36
C PRO A 417 -6.49 -6.61 -19.33
N PRO A 418 -6.51 -7.25 -18.14
CA PRO A 418 -6.63 -8.70 -18.04
C PRO A 418 -8.02 -9.18 -18.48
N LYS A 419 -8.07 -10.36 -19.11
CA LYS A 419 -9.32 -11.03 -19.50
C LYS A 419 -10.18 -11.33 -18.25
N LYS A 420 -11.48 -11.05 -18.37
CA LYS A 420 -12.55 -11.17 -17.34
C LYS A 420 -12.39 -12.40 -16.41
N PRO A 421 -12.32 -12.21 -15.08
CA PRO A 421 -12.69 -13.23 -14.10
C PRO A 421 -14.20 -13.15 -13.76
N PRO A 422 -14.80 -14.24 -13.24
CA PRO A 422 -16.22 -14.27 -12.90
C PRO A 422 -16.52 -13.50 -11.61
N ALA A 423 -17.72 -12.91 -11.55
CA ALA A 423 -18.24 -12.10 -10.45
C ALA A 423 -18.31 -12.88 -9.12
N GLY A 424 -17.76 -12.30 -8.06
CA GLY A 424 -17.83 -12.77 -6.68
C GLY A 424 -17.56 -11.62 -5.70
N PRO A 425 -17.99 -11.71 -4.43
CA PRO A 425 -17.85 -10.63 -3.46
C PRO A 425 -16.43 -10.55 -2.89
N LYS A 426 -15.94 -9.30 -2.72
CA LYS A 426 -14.57 -8.86 -2.33
C LYS A 426 -13.45 -9.50 -3.16
N ARG A 427 -12.55 -8.66 -3.71
CA ARG A 427 -11.33 -9.18 -4.34
C ARG A 427 -10.56 -9.92 -3.25
N ASP A 428 -10.35 -11.21 -3.47
CA ASP A 428 -9.49 -12.02 -2.62
C ASP A 428 -8.11 -11.33 -2.60
N ALA A 429 -7.64 -10.87 -1.43
CA ALA A 429 -6.38 -10.14 -1.28
C ALA A 429 -5.19 -10.91 -1.92
N ARG A 430 -5.32 -12.24 -1.99
CA ARG A 430 -4.39 -13.16 -2.67
C ARG A 430 -4.32 -12.97 -4.20
N LYS A 431 -5.37 -12.48 -4.87
CA LYS A 431 -5.38 -12.23 -6.32
C LYS A 431 -4.74 -10.91 -6.70
N THR A 432 -4.90 -9.87 -5.88
CA THR A 432 -4.24 -8.57 -6.06
C THR A 432 -2.73 -8.72 -5.93
N TYR A 433 -2.29 -9.56 -4.99
CA TYR A 433 -0.89 -9.96 -4.83
C TYR A 433 -0.31 -10.60 -6.10
N ASN A 434 -1.01 -11.58 -6.70
CA ASN A 434 -0.51 -12.32 -7.86
C ASN A 434 -0.31 -11.46 -9.13
N LEU A 435 -1.08 -10.39 -9.30
CA LEU A 435 -0.98 -9.48 -10.46
C LEU A 435 0.15 -8.45 -10.33
N LEU A 436 0.50 -8.03 -9.10
CA LEU A 436 1.57 -7.06 -8.82
C LEU A 436 2.96 -7.71 -8.70
N VAL A 437 3.01 -8.98 -8.31
CA VAL A 437 4.24 -9.69 -7.91
C VAL A 437 4.83 -10.52 -9.06
N GLY A 438 4.02 -10.98 -10.02
CA GLY A 438 4.38 -12.05 -10.96
C GLY A 438 5.59 -11.79 -11.86
N SER A 439 5.81 -10.56 -12.34
CA SER A 439 6.95 -10.24 -13.22
C SER A 439 8.22 -9.88 -12.46
N THR A 440 8.10 -9.33 -11.25
CA THR A 440 9.24 -8.81 -10.48
C THR A 440 9.78 -9.85 -9.51
N ALA A 441 8.92 -10.59 -8.81
CA ALA A 441 9.35 -11.58 -7.82
C ALA A 441 10.16 -12.73 -8.41
N ALA A 442 9.86 -13.16 -9.63
CA ALA A 442 10.65 -14.18 -10.33
C ALA A 442 12.11 -13.72 -10.56
N THR A 443 12.32 -12.45 -10.90
CA THR A 443 13.65 -11.84 -11.00
C THR A 443 14.37 -11.77 -9.65
N TRP A 444 13.63 -11.48 -8.58
CA TRP A 444 14.19 -11.24 -7.24
C TRP A 444 14.56 -12.52 -6.50
N ALA A 445 13.72 -13.55 -6.57
CA ALA A 445 14.03 -14.90 -6.10
C ALA A 445 15.32 -15.42 -6.74
N THR A 446 15.48 -15.13 -8.03
CA THR A 446 16.66 -15.50 -8.81
C THR A 446 17.90 -14.69 -8.39
N LEU A 447 17.75 -13.48 -7.85
CA LEU A 447 18.84 -12.64 -7.33
C LEU A 447 19.41 -13.21 -6.03
N THR A 448 18.57 -13.47 -5.03
CA THR A 448 18.97 -14.12 -3.77
C THR A 448 19.49 -15.54 -4.00
N MET A 449 18.89 -16.32 -4.91
CA MET A 449 19.40 -17.65 -5.30
C MET A 449 20.73 -17.58 -6.08
N ARG A 450 20.97 -16.55 -6.90
CA ARG A 450 22.25 -16.38 -7.62
C ARG A 450 23.35 -15.77 -6.76
N GLU A 451 23.01 -14.93 -5.78
CA GLU A 451 23.95 -14.52 -4.72
C GLU A 451 24.51 -15.78 -4.05
N ARG A 452 23.65 -16.77 -3.71
CA ARG A 452 24.07 -18.10 -3.20
C ARG A 452 24.91 -18.90 -4.21
N SER A 453 24.49 -18.99 -5.47
CA SER A 453 25.18 -19.81 -6.48
C SER A 453 26.53 -19.26 -6.97
N LEU A 454 26.77 -17.94 -6.88
CA LEU A 454 28.01 -17.30 -7.36
C LEU A 454 29.09 -17.19 -6.28
N GLN A 455 28.72 -17.29 -4.99
CA GLN A 455 29.68 -17.32 -3.88
C GLN A 455 30.35 -18.71 -3.72
N GLY A 456 29.68 -19.79 -4.13
CA GLY A 456 30.20 -21.17 -4.05
C GLY A 456 31.07 -21.66 -5.23
N LYS A 457 31.83 -20.80 -5.92
CA LYS A 457 32.73 -21.21 -7.02
C LYS A 457 34.08 -20.50 -7.05
#